data_AF-A0AAD5GSA8-F1
#
_entry.id   AF-A0AAD5GSA8-F1
#
_cell.length_a   1.000
_cell.length_b   1.000
_cell.length_c   1.000
_cell.angle_alpha   90.00
_cell.angle_beta   90.00
_cell.angle_gamma   90.00
#
_symmetry.space_group_name_H-M   'P 1'
#
loop_
_entity.id
_entity.type
_entity.pdbx_description
1 polymer ?
#
loop_
_entity_poly.entity_id
_entity_poly.type
_entity_poly.pdbx_seq_one_letter_code
_entity_poly.pdbx_strand_id
1 'polypeptide(L)'
;MKYVVDYFRDAYGFSIQHVHWPCLQLGKSHRRNYMPMEVCKIVEGQRYSRKLNERQITALLKVTCQRPHDREQGILKTVNQNAYDQDPYAKEFGINISTELASIEARILPPPWLKYHEAGRERDCLPQVGQWNMMNKKMVNGGTVANWICINFARNVQD
;
A
#
# COMPACT_ATOMS: atom_id res chain seq x y z
N MET A 1 39.10 28.05 16.15
CA MET A 1 37.93 27.15 15.98
C MET A 1 36.87 27.96 15.26
N LYS A 2 36.45 27.61 14.03
CA LYS A 2 35.40 28.35 13.31
C LYS A 2 34.06 27.65 13.52
N TYR A 3 33.00 28.42 13.78
CA TYR A 3 31.65 27.87 13.83
C TYR A 3 31.16 27.57 12.41
N VAL A 4 30.21 26.65 12.28
CA VAL A 4 29.61 26.31 10.98
C VAL A 4 29.03 27.56 10.31
N VAL A 5 28.40 28.46 11.09
CA VAL A 5 27.85 29.73 10.59
C VAL A 5 28.93 30.62 9.98
N ASP A 6 30.05 30.80 10.67
CA ASP A 6 31.15 31.62 10.15
C ASP A 6 31.77 30.99 8.91
N TYR A 7 31.91 29.65 8.88
CA TYR A 7 32.42 28.96 7.70
C TYR A 7 31.53 29.17 6.47
N PHE A 8 30.20 29.05 6.61
CA PHE A 8 29.29 29.24 5.48
C PHE A 8 29.21 30.70 5.00
N ARG A 9 29.32 31.65 5.93
CA ARG A 9 29.43 33.08 5.58
C ARG A 9 30.73 33.38 4.84
N ASP A 10 31.87 32.92 5.36
CA ASP A 10 33.18 33.23 4.80
C ASP A 10 33.46 32.48 3.49
N ALA A 11 33.08 31.20 3.40
CA ALA A 11 33.43 30.34 2.26
C ALA A 11 32.41 30.40 1.12
N TYR A 12 31.13 30.59 1.42
CA TYR A 12 30.03 30.55 0.43
C TYR A 12 29.23 31.86 0.35
N GLY A 13 29.56 32.86 1.17
CA GLY A 13 28.77 34.11 1.23
C GLY A 13 27.34 33.90 1.75
N PHE A 14 27.05 32.75 2.37
CA PHE A 14 25.70 32.38 2.79
C PHE A 14 25.50 32.64 4.28
N SER A 15 24.60 33.56 4.61
CA SER A 15 24.23 33.85 5.99
C SER A 15 23.07 32.96 6.44
N ILE A 16 23.38 31.99 7.29
CA ILE A 16 22.41 31.07 7.91
C ILE A 16 21.42 31.88 8.75
N GLN A 17 20.13 31.72 8.49
CA GLN A 17 19.08 32.49 9.18
C GLN A 17 18.64 31.83 10.50
N HIS A 18 18.50 30.51 10.49
CA HIS A 18 18.03 29.70 11.60
C HIS A 18 19.20 29.07 12.36
N VAL A 19 20.01 29.92 12.99
CA VAL A 19 21.20 29.50 13.75
C VAL A 19 20.88 28.55 14.92
N HIS A 20 19.64 28.57 15.42
CA HIS A 20 19.18 27.69 16.50
C HIS A 20 18.84 26.26 16.04
N TRP A 21 18.83 25.99 14.73
CA TRP A 21 18.57 24.67 14.19
C TRP A 21 19.82 23.77 14.27
N PRO A 22 19.64 22.45 14.52
CA PRO A 22 20.76 21.52 14.51
C PRO A 22 21.37 21.39 13.10
N CYS A 23 22.66 21.09 13.05
CA CYS A 23 23.31 20.66 11.82
C CYS A 23 23.11 19.17 11.60
N LEU A 24 22.96 18.76 10.34
CA LEU A 24 23.01 17.37 9.92
C LEU A 24 24.47 16.90 9.95
N GLN A 25 24.73 15.81 10.67
CA GLN A 25 26.01 15.14 10.62
C GLN A 25 26.02 14.16 9.45
N LEU A 26 26.81 14.46 8.44
CA LEU A 26 27.02 13.63 7.26
C LEU A 26 28.37 12.91 7.34
N GLY A 27 28.48 11.81 6.60
CA GLY A 27 29.72 11.05 6.45
C GLY A 27 29.93 9.94 7.49
N LYS A 28 31.09 9.30 7.42
CA LYS A 28 31.48 8.19 8.31
C LYS A 28 31.98 8.74 9.65
N SER A 29 31.99 7.90 10.69
CA SER A 29 32.37 8.29 12.06
C SER A 29 33.74 9.02 12.15
N HIS A 30 34.69 8.67 11.29
CA HIS A 30 36.05 9.23 11.25
C HIS A 30 36.21 10.51 10.40
N ARG A 31 35.20 10.89 9.60
CA ARG A 31 35.16 12.13 8.79
C ARG A 31 33.75 12.71 8.87
N ARG A 32 33.49 13.40 9.97
CA ARG A 32 32.21 14.05 10.24
C ARG A 32 32.16 15.40 9.54
N ASN A 33 31.17 15.56 8.68
CA ASN A 33 30.87 16.85 8.05
C ASN A 33 29.55 17.36 8.62
N TYR A 34 29.52 18.61 9.08
CA TYR A 34 28.30 19.23 9.60
C TYR A 34 27.71 20.14 8.54
N MET A 35 26.45 19.89 8.19
CA MET A 35 25.72 20.67 7.20
C MET A 35 24.50 21.33 7.86
N PRO A 36 24.34 22.65 7.79
CA PRO A 36 23.10 23.31 8.18
C PRO A 36 21.90 22.73 7.43
N MET A 37 20.74 22.59 8.09
CA MET A 37 19.54 22.06 7.42
C MET A 37 19.08 22.95 6.26
N GLU A 38 19.31 24.27 6.34
CA GLU A 38 18.96 25.25 5.29
C GLU A 38 19.64 24.99 3.94
N VAL A 39 20.83 24.37 3.95
CA VAL A 39 21.59 24.09 2.73
C VAL A 39 21.38 22.66 2.22
N CYS A 40 20.47 21.90 2.84
CA CYS A 40 20.22 20.51 2.52
C CYS A 40 18.86 20.30 1.86
N LYS A 41 18.80 19.42 0.86
CA LYS A 41 17.56 18.92 0.26
C LYS A 41 17.51 17.41 0.31
N ILE A 42 16.33 16.84 0.49
CA ILE A 42 16.13 15.39 0.38
C ILE A 42 16.25 15.02 -1.10
N VAL A 43 17.16 14.11 -1.41
CA VAL A 43 17.35 13.61 -2.78
C VAL A 43 16.14 12.76 -3.20
N GLU A 44 15.71 12.92 -4.45
CA GLU A 44 14.60 12.17 -5.03
C GLU A 44 14.92 10.67 -5.21
N GLY A 45 13.90 9.85 -5.42
CA GLY A 45 14.06 8.41 -5.65
C GLY A 45 14.39 7.57 -4.41
N GLN A 46 14.44 8.17 -3.22
CA GLN A 46 14.66 7.45 -1.96
C GLN A 46 13.36 6.75 -1.49
N ARG A 47 13.38 5.42 -1.44
CA ARG A 47 12.27 4.62 -0.90
C ARG A 47 12.15 4.80 0.62
N TYR A 48 10.93 5.09 1.09
CA TYR A 48 10.61 5.11 2.51
C TYR A 48 10.36 3.69 3.04
N SER A 49 11.11 3.26 4.05
CA SER A 49 11.06 1.87 4.57
C SER A 49 10.40 1.72 5.94
N ARG A 50 10.06 2.83 6.61
CA ARG A 50 9.42 2.77 7.94
C ARG A 50 7.90 2.61 7.81
N LYS A 51 7.25 2.18 8.90
CA LYS A 51 5.79 2.06 8.95
C LYS A 51 5.13 3.43 8.80
N LEU A 52 4.15 3.51 7.91
CA LEU A 52 3.32 4.69 7.72
C LEU A 52 2.29 4.82 8.85
N ASN A 53 1.90 6.06 9.18
CA ASN A 53 0.80 6.30 10.10
C ASN A 53 -0.57 6.04 9.44
N GLU A 54 -1.64 5.96 10.21
CA GLU A 54 -2.98 5.63 9.69
C GLU A 54 -3.47 6.59 8.61
N ARG A 55 -3.18 7.89 8.75
CA ARG A 55 -3.55 8.90 7.75
C ARG A 55 -2.80 8.68 6.43
N GLN A 56 -1.51 8.39 6.50
CA GLN A 56 -0.66 8.08 5.35
C GLN A 56 -1.08 6.78 4.66
N ILE A 57 -1.41 5.73 5.44
CA ILE A 57 -1.92 4.46 4.91
C ILE A 57 -3.25 4.69 4.19
N THR A 58 -4.18 5.45 4.80
CA THR A 58 -5.47 5.76 4.21
C THR A 58 -5.31 6.54 2.90
N ALA A 59 -4.41 7.53 2.86
CA ALA A 59 -4.11 8.27 1.64
C ALA A 59 -3.51 7.36 0.55
N LEU A 60 -2.61 6.46 0.92
CA LEU A 60 -2.02 5.49 0.01
C LEU A 60 -3.11 4.55 -0.56
N LEU A 61 -3.98 4.01 0.28
CA LEU A 61 -5.07 3.12 -0.13
C LEU A 61 -6.04 3.81 -1.10
N LYS A 62 -6.35 5.10 -0.89
CA LYS A 62 -7.19 5.87 -1.81
C LYS A 62 -6.61 5.95 -3.22
N VAL A 63 -5.28 5.95 -3.34
CA VAL A 63 -4.60 6.04 -4.64
C VAL A 63 -4.38 4.65 -5.25
N THR A 64 -4.07 3.64 -4.44
CA THR A 64 -3.71 2.30 -4.94
C THR A 64 -4.91 1.38 -5.19
N CYS A 65 -6.02 1.57 -4.48
CA CYS A 65 -7.24 0.79 -4.64
C CYS A 65 -8.06 1.31 -5.83
N GLN A 66 -7.66 0.93 -7.04
CA GLN A 66 -8.35 1.27 -8.28
C GLN A 66 -9.31 0.15 -8.72
N ARG A 67 -10.41 0.53 -9.38
CA ARG A 67 -11.32 -0.45 -10.00
C ARG A 67 -10.60 -1.16 -11.15
N PRO A 68 -10.97 -2.42 -11.47
CA PRO A 68 -10.30 -3.19 -12.53
C PRO A 68 -10.18 -2.43 -13.86
N HIS A 69 -11.26 -1.80 -14.31
CA HIS A 69 -11.28 -0.99 -15.53
C HIS A 69 -10.28 0.19 -15.49
N ASP A 70 -10.24 0.95 -14.39
CA ASP A 70 -9.33 2.10 -14.27
C ASP A 70 -7.87 1.64 -14.22
N ARG A 71 -7.61 0.50 -13.58
CA ARG A 71 -6.29 -0.13 -13.54
C ARG A 71 -5.87 -0.62 -14.94
N GLU A 72 -6.78 -1.24 -15.68
CA GLU A 72 -6.54 -1.69 -17.06
C GLU A 72 -6.14 -0.52 -17.97
N GLN A 73 -6.90 0.56 -17.94
CA GLN A 73 -6.58 1.79 -18.68
C GLN A 73 -5.24 2.39 -18.24
N GLY A 74 -4.95 2.39 -16.94
CA GLY A 74 -3.67 2.87 -16.41
C GLY A 74 -2.47 2.05 -16.92
N ILE A 75 -2.60 0.73 -16.99
CA ILE A 75 -1.59 -0.16 -17.54
C ILE A 75 -1.37 0.14 -19.03
N LEU A 76 -2.43 0.16 -19.84
CA LEU A 76 -2.35 0.45 -21.27
C LEU A 76 -1.72 1.82 -21.54
N LYS A 77 -2.13 2.84 -20.77
CA LYS A 77 -1.54 4.18 -20.87
C LYS A 77 -0.04 4.16 -20.55
N THR A 78 0.38 3.45 -19.51
CA THR A 78 1.79 3.36 -19.12
C THR A 78 2.63 2.66 -20.18
N VAL A 79 2.13 1.56 -20.74
CA VAL A 79 2.80 0.82 -21.82
C VAL A 79 2.98 1.71 -23.06
N ASN A 80 1.91 2.41 -23.47
CA ASN A 80 1.97 3.33 -24.62
C ASN A 80 2.89 4.53 -24.38
N GLN A 81 2.90 5.09 -23.15
CA GLN A 81 3.77 6.22 -22.81
C GLN A 81 5.24 5.84 -22.77
N ASN A 82 5.55 4.62 -22.35
CA ASN A 82 6.93 4.14 -22.24
C ASN A 82 7.49 3.60 -23.55
N ALA A 83 6.64 3.38 -24.57
CA ALA A 83 7.03 2.93 -25.92
C ALA A 83 8.03 1.76 -25.88
N TYR A 84 7.72 0.73 -25.08
CA TYR A 84 8.62 -0.40 -24.85
C TYR A 84 8.96 -1.18 -26.13
N ASP A 85 8.06 -1.16 -27.12
CA ASP A 85 8.26 -1.71 -28.47
C ASP A 85 9.37 -0.98 -29.25
N GLN A 86 9.75 0.23 -28.80
CA GLN A 86 10.78 1.07 -29.43
C GLN A 86 12.11 1.02 -28.69
N ASP A 87 12.22 0.25 -27.60
CA ASP A 87 13.45 0.15 -26.81
C ASP A 87 14.61 -0.41 -27.68
N PRO A 88 15.72 0.34 -27.83
CA PRO A 88 16.83 -0.05 -28.70
C PRO A 88 17.55 -1.31 -28.19
N TYR A 89 17.63 -1.51 -26.88
CA TYR A 89 18.25 -2.70 -26.30
C TYR A 89 17.34 -3.90 -26.50
N ALA A 90 16.03 -3.78 -26.27
CA ALA A 90 15.09 -4.87 -26.52
C ALA A 90 15.18 -5.37 -27.98
N LYS A 91 15.25 -4.44 -28.94
CA LYS A 91 15.43 -4.75 -30.37
C LYS A 91 16.75 -5.44 -30.66
N GLU A 92 17.85 -5.02 -30.03
CA GLU A 92 19.16 -5.67 -30.17
C GLU A 92 19.12 -7.15 -29.74
N PHE A 93 18.35 -7.48 -28.71
CA PHE A 93 18.12 -8.85 -28.26
C PHE A 93 16.99 -9.59 -29.02
N GLY A 94 16.41 -8.99 -30.06
CA GLY A 94 15.31 -9.58 -30.84
C GLY A 94 13.99 -9.71 -30.07
N ILE A 95 13.79 -8.91 -29.02
CA ILE A 95 12.58 -8.92 -28.19
C ILE A 95 11.55 -7.96 -28.80
N ASN A 96 10.36 -8.49 -29.10
CA ASN A 96 9.20 -7.70 -29.53
C ASN A 96 8.15 -7.66 -28.40
N ILE A 97 7.71 -6.46 -28.04
CA ILE A 97 6.77 -6.23 -26.94
C ILE A 97 5.44 -5.74 -27.52
N SER A 98 4.35 -6.45 -27.21
CA SER A 98 3.00 -6.04 -27.60
C SER A 98 2.48 -4.91 -26.70
N THR A 99 1.73 -3.98 -27.28
CA THR A 99 1.02 -2.91 -26.55
C THR A 99 -0.37 -3.34 -26.07
N GLU A 100 -0.82 -4.52 -26.46
CA GLU A 100 -2.14 -5.07 -26.11
C GLU A 100 -2.04 -6.04 -24.93
N LEU A 101 -3.14 -6.16 -24.17
CA LEU A 101 -3.24 -7.14 -23.08
C LEU A 101 -3.37 -8.55 -23.64
N ALA A 102 -2.71 -9.50 -22.99
CA ALA A 102 -2.83 -10.91 -23.35
C ALA A 102 -4.27 -11.41 -23.11
N SER A 103 -4.90 -11.93 -24.16
CA SER A 103 -6.20 -12.58 -24.09
C SER A 103 -6.05 -14.05 -23.71
N ILE A 104 -6.86 -14.52 -22.76
CA ILE A 104 -6.81 -15.88 -22.25
C ILE A 104 -8.24 -16.42 -22.18
N GLU A 105 -8.44 -17.65 -22.68
CA GLU A 105 -9.70 -18.35 -22.50
C GLU A 105 -9.88 -18.77 -21.04
N ALA A 106 -10.92 -18.24 -20.39
CA ALA A 106 -11.25 -18.55 -19.01
C ALA A 106 -12.69 -19.05 -18.91
N ARG A 107 -13.00 -19.75 -17.81
CA ARG A 107 -14.34 -20.25 -17.52
C ARG A 107 -14.77 -19.93 -16.11
N ILE A 108 -16.04 -19.55 -15.95
CA ILE A 108 -16.67 -19.35 -14.64
C ILE A 108 -17.24 -20.69 -14.19
N LEU A 109 -16.73 -21.23 -13.09
CA LEU A 109 -17.26 -22.46 -12.53
C LEU A 109 -18.61 -22.20 -11.86
N PRO A 110 -19.62 -23.08 -12.07
CA PRO A 110 -20.87 -22.96 -11.34
C PRO A 110 -20.61 -23.15 -9.84
N PRO A 111 -21.24 -22.36 -8.97
CA PRO A 111 -21.08 -22.51 -7.53
C PRO A 111 -21.68 -23.84 -7.06
N PRO A 112 -21.08 -24.50 -6.05
CA PRO A 112 -21.64 -25.71 -5.47
C PRO A 112 -22.86 -25.37 -4.60
N TRP A 113 -23.76 -26.33 -4.47
CA TRP A 113 -24.83 -26.27 -3.46
C TRP A 113 -24.25 -26.48 -2.07
N LEU A 114 -24.56 -25.57 -1.15
CA LEU A 114 -24.18 -25.68 0.25
C LEU A 114 -25.33 -26.30 1.04
N LYS A 115 -25.04 -27.38 1.77
CA LYS A 115 -25.99 -28.05 2.65
C LYS A 115 -25.88 -27.55 4.09
N TYR A 116 -27.04 -27.33 4.70
CA TYR A 116 -27.24 -26.92 6.08
C TYR A 116 -28.09 -27.94 6.83
N HIS A 117 -28.20 -27.75 8.15
CA HIS A 117 -28.94 -28.68 9.00
C HIS A 117 -30.43 -28.70 8.65
N GLU A 118 -31.03 -29.89 8.64
CA GLU A 118 -32.42 -30.11 8.19
C GLU A 118 -33.48 -29.39 9.03
N ALA A 119 -33.18 -29.13 10.30
CA ALA A 119 -34.01 -28.37 11.23
C ALA A 119 -33.99 -26.84 10.98
N GLY A 120 -33.21 -26.36 10.01
CA GLY A 120 -33.29 -24.99 9.49
C GLY A 120 -34.50 -24.80 8.58
N ARG A 121 -34.92 -23.54 8.37
CA ARG A 121 -35.99 -23.22 7.42
C ARG A 121 -35.50 -23.40 5.98
N GLU A 122 -34.23 -23.09 5.73
CA GLU A 122 -33.53 -23.34 4.48
C GLU A 122 -32.42 -24.38 4.71
N ARG A 123 -32.43 -25.43 3.89
CA ARG A 123 -31.52 -26.58 4.00
C ARG A 123 -30.41 -26.57 2.96
N ASP A 124 -30.69 -25.99 1.80
CA ASP A 124 -29.74 -25.86 0.71
C ASP A 124 -29.64 -24.38 0.33
N CYS A 125 -28.44 -23.92 0.00
CA CYS A 125 -28.28 -22.61 -0.62
C CYS A 125 -27.29 -22.66 -1.78
N LEU A 126 -27.61 -21.89 -2.82
CA LEU A 126 -26.72 -21.68 -3.94
C LEU A 126 -26.05 -20.30 -3.77
N PRO A 127 -24.73 -20.23 -3.58
CA PRO A 127 -24.01 -18.98 -3.50
C PRO A 127 -24.22 -18.12 -4.75
N GLN A 128 -24.41 -16.83 -4.57
CA GLN A 128 -24.52 -15.86 -5.65
C GLN A 128 -23.32 -14.91 -5.60
N VAL A 129 -22.63 -14.76 -6.74
CA VAL A 129 -21.46 -13.86 -6.85
C VAL A 129 -20.40 -14.14 -5.76
N GLY A 130 -20.19 -15.43 -5.44
CA GLY A 130 -19.25 -15.87 -4.40
C GLY A 130 -19.67 -15.57 -2.97
N GLN A 131 -20.92 -15.18 -2.73
CA GLN A 131 -21.45 -14.82 -1.41
C GLN A 131 -22.66 -15.69 -1.04
N TRP A 132 -22.81 -15.94 0.26
CA TRP A 132 -23.99 -16.55 0.87
C TRP A 132 -24.11 -16.05 2.31
N ASN A 133 -25.28 -16.17 2.92
CA ASN A 133 -25.51 -15.82 4.32
C ASN A 133 -26.19 -16.97 5.07
N MET A 134 -26.21 -16.85 6.41
CA MET A 134 -26.80 -17.82 7.33
C MET A 134 -28.27 -17.55 7.65
N MET A 135 -28.92 -16.57 7.00
CA MET A 135 -30.32 -16.28 7.29
C MET A 135 -31.18 -17.52 7.04
N ASN A 136 -32.09 -17.82 7.96
CA ASN A 136 -32.98 -18.99 7.94
C ASN A 136 -32.29 -20.37 7.96
N LYS A 137 -30.97 -20.44 8.14
CA LYS A 137 -30.17 -21.68 8.12
C LYS A 137 -29.70 -22.05 9.52
N LYS A 138 -29.41 -23.34 9.72
CA LYS A 138 -28.80 -23.85 10.95
C LYS A 138 -27.49 -24.58 10.63
N MET A 139 -26.49 -24.41 11.48
CA MET A 139 -25.20 -25.09 11.35
C MET A 139 -25.40 -26.61 11.37
N VAL A 140 -24.71 -27.33 10.48
CA VAL A 140 -24.79 -28.80 10.34
C VAL A 140 -24.41 -29.52 11.65
N ASN A 141 -23.36 -29.05 12.32
CA ASN A 141 -22.98 -29.55 13.64
C ASN A 141 -22.79 -28.36 14.60
N GLY A 142 -23.91 -27.86 15.12
CA GLY A 142 -23.90 -26.76 16.08
C GLY A 142 -23.46 -27.24 17.47
N GLY A 143 -22.44 -26.59 18.04
CA GLY A 143 -22.07 -26.83 19.43
C GLY A 143 -23.13 -26.31 20.40
N THR A 144 -23.37 -27.04 21.48
CA THR A 144 -24.21 -26.57 22.60
C THR A 144 -23.33 -25.93 23.65
N VAL A 145 -23.57 -24.66 23.96
CA VAL A 145 -22.85 -23.94 25.03
C VAL A 145 -23.66 -24.07 26.30
N ALA A 146 -23.18 -24.88 27.25
CA ALA A 146 -23.84 -25.07 28.54
C ALA A 146 -23.60 -23.90 29.50
N ASN A 147 -22.36 -23.39 29.56
CA ASN A 147 -21.95 -22.31 30.46
C ASN A 147 -21.07 -21.31 29.69
N TRP A 148 -21.32 -20.01 29.89
CA TRP A 148 -20.50 -18.92 29.36
C TRP A 148 -20.40 -17.79 30.39
N ILE A 149 -19.27 -17.08 30.39
CA ILE A 149 -19.05 -15.88 31.21
C ILE A 149 -18.56 -14.78 30.28
N CYS A 150 -19.07 -13.56 30.48
CA CYS A 150 -18.60 -12.37 29.79
C CYS A 150 -18.15 -11.33 30.82
N ILE A 151 -16.98 -10.75 30.59
CA ILE A 151 -16.44 -9.67 31.41
C ILE A 151 -16.18 -8.49 30.46
N ASN A 152 -16.91 -7.40 30.69
CA ASN A 152 -16.79 -6.18 29.87
C ASN A 152 -15.96 -5.13 30.62
N PHE A 153 -14.87 -4.67 30.00
CA PHE A 153 -14.00 -3.63 30.54
C PHE A 153 -14.23 -2.25 29.90
N ALA A 154 -15.28 -2.09 29.10
CA ALA A 154 -15.67 -0.81 28.55
C ALA A 154 -16.02 0.16 29.69
N ARG A 155 -15.33 1.30 29.75
CA ARG A 155 -15.55 2.33 30.79
C ARG A 155 -16.78 3.19 30.53
N ASN A 156 -17.20 3.30 29.27
CA ASN A 156 -18.36 4.08 28.86
C ASN A 156 -19.31 3.17 28.08
N VAL A 157 -20.33 2.65 28.76
CA VAL A 157 -21.50 2.07 28.12
C VAL A 157 -22.58 3.14 28.22
N GLN A 158 -23.02 3.68 27.08
CA GLN A 158 -24.24 4.49 27.04
C GLN A 158 -25.42 3.51 27.01
N ASP A 159 -26.40 3.73 27.89
CA ASP A 159 -27.66 2.99 27.95
C ASP A 159 -28.48 3.14 26.65
#